data_AF-A0A9W4NJG8-F1
#
_entry.id   AF-A0A9W4NJG8-F1
#
_cell.length_a   1.000
_cell.length_b   1.000
_cell.length_c   1.000
_cell.angle_alpha   90.00
_cell.angle_beta   90.00
_cell.angle_gamma   90.00
#
_symmetry.space_group_name_H-M   'P 1'
#
loop_
_entity.id
_entity.type
_entity.pdbx_description
1 polymer ?
#
loop_
_entity_poly.entity_id
_entity_poly.type
_entity_poly.pdbx_seq_one_letter_code
_entity_poly.pdbx_strand_id
1 'polypeptide(L)'
;MDIVFHPGQNGSAPVVEFYPYTPSATAGYAFMAIFGISTLAHIILMFPFRAAYFIPLILGGICETFGYYGRAWSHESRFEISSWALQEMLILCAPPLVAATVYMVLGRIIRSFGAEHLSSMRVKWLTFVFVMNDVLCFMTQLGGAGVQVTGDENIMKIGKKVVLAGLIFSLVVFAFFIYIAAKFHRRLQQKPTPILNHYPDLSWQRYMWAIYVSCVALMVRNLVRTIQFGAGQKTDVNTKEVYIYVFDAFLMFFAMLVLIIYHPGRLIKRARRLAKDGMFEESGERNSAHMLLSECEMGQRPTKKNMHLIRYATEADGPAFAKVNVQSFQGRLLLHQIFPGSSQTLLQEYKIHVGMKHLANPSMHVLKIHSDDGELVTYSRWQLPASFGPSQVPLSDQGVLSAKDPVAFAPQPMNNKAFDAFKQILEEGRKRYTTEDDIGTVPRSTPHLQFADSPVLDLLATLPDYQGQGYGTAMLKWGIEKADAAKSRIYLEATPEGVPVYLKYGWRHLEEVTMSYDDHGGVGEESFYLMIRDPIL
;
A
#
# COMPACT_ATOMS: atom_id res chain seq x y z
N MET A 1 -19.99 38.95 6.66
CA MET A 1 -19.66 39.64 5.41
C MET A 1 -20.93 40.23 4.88
N ASP A 2 -20.97 41.53 4.69
CA ASP A 2 -22.16 42.22 4.19
C ASP A 2 -21.74 43.03 2.98
N ILE A 3 -22.31 42.63 1.84
CA ILE A 3 -22.19 43.33 0.58
C ILE A 3 -23.04 44.59 0.70
N VAL A 4 -22.43 45.76 0.54
CA VAL A 4 -23.16 47.03 0.60
C VAL A 4 -23.58 47.42 -0.81
N PHE A 5 -24.89 47.50 -1.02
CA PHE A 5 -25.47 47.96 -2.27
C PHE A 5 -25.58 49.48 -2.21
N HIS A 6 -24.83 50.16 -3.07
CA HIS A 6 -24.94 51.60 -3.27
C HIS A 6 -25.89 51.86 -4.45
N PRO A 7 -27.14 52.32 -4.20
CA PRO A 7 -28.04 52.68 -5.29
C PRO A 7 -27.42 53.82 -6.10
N GLY A 8 -27.41 53.69 -7.42
CA GLY A 8 -26.85 54.70 -8.32
C GLY A 8 -27.52 56.06 -8.10
N GLN A 9 -26.74 57.09 -7.81
CA GLN A 9 -27.23 58.47 -7.73
C GLN A 9 -26.99 59.18 -9.07
N ASN A 10 -27.96 59.97 -9.52
CA ASN A 10 -27.87 60.82 -10.72
C ASN A 10 -27.50 60.08 -12.02
N GLY A 11 -28.06 58.88 -12.26
CA GLY A 11 -27.86 58.12 -13.51
C GLY A 11 -26.59 57.28 -13.57
N SER A 12 -25.81 57.21 -12.48
CA SER A 12 -24.73 56.22 -12.34
C SER A 12 -25.29 54.81 -12.14
N ALA A 13 -24.56 53.80 -12.62
CA ALA A 13 -24.92 52.40 -12.37
C ALA A 13 -24.80 52.09 -10.87
N PRO A 14 -25.66 51.22 -10.31
CA PRO A 14 -25.53 50.78 -8.92
C PRO A 14 -24.18 50.09 -8.70
N VAL A 15 -23.52 50.41 -7.59
CA VAL A 15 -22.19 49.89 -7.25
C VAL A 15 -22.30 48.98 -6.05
N VAL A 16 -21.65 47.83 -6.12
CA VAL A 16 -21.69 46.79 -5.08
C VAL A 16 -20.34 46.72 -4.38
N GLU A 17 -20.29 47.10 -3.11
CA GLU A 17 -19.06 47.05 -2.30
C GLU A 17 -19.00 45.72 -1.55
N PHE A 18 -18.02 44.87 -1.89
CA PHE A 18 -17.92 43.51 -1.35
C PHE A 18 -17.19 43.43 0.00
N TYR A 19 -16.49 44.48 0.40
CA TYR A 19 -15.66 44.51 1.61
C TYR A 19 -15.98 45.73 2.49
N PRO A 20 -16.18 45.54 3.82
CA PRO A 20 -16.41 46.66 4.75
C PRO A 20 -15.14 47.46 5.07
N TYR A 21 -13.98 47.04 4.55
CA TYR A 21 -12.66 47.66 4.70
C TYR A 21 -11.82 47.40 3.44
N THR A 22 -10.72 48.13 3.25
CA THR A 22 -9.74 47.84 2.18
C THR A 22 -8.84 46.68 2.58
N PRO A 23 -8.87 45.52 1.88
CA PRO A 23 -7.99 44.41 2.19
C PRO A 23 -6.51 44.81 2.09
N SER A 24 -5.66 44.32 2.98
CA SER A 24 -4.22 44.61 2.92
C SER A 24 -3.51 43.78 1.85
N ALA A 25 -2.97 44.44 0.81
CA ALA A 25 -2.15 43.76 -0.21
C ALA A 25 -0.94 43.05 0.41
N THR A 26 -0.24 43.72 1.33
CA THR A 26 0.95 43.19 2.00
C THR A 26 0.63 41.90 2.76
N ALA A 27 -0.45 41.89 3.56
CA ALA A 27 -0.85 40.70 4.29
C ALA A 27 -1.34 39.59 3.34
N GLY A 28 -2.08 39.93 2.28
CA GLY A 28 -2.52 38.98 1.26
C GLY A 28 -1.36 38.25 0.59
N TYR A 29 -0.37 38.97 0.07
CA TYR A 29 0.82 38.36 -0.56
C TYR A 29 1.71 37.60 0.43
N ALA A 30 1.81 38.06 1.68
CA ALA A 30 2.56 37.34 2.72
C ALA A 30 1.95 35.96 2.98
N PHE A 31 0.63 35.88 3.17
CA PHE A 31 -0.04 34.59 3.39
C PHE A 31 -0.06 33.72 2.14
N MET A 32 -0.22 34.30 0.94
CA MET A 32 -0.04 33.58 -0.32
C MET A 32 1.32 32.87 -0.37
N ALA A 33 2.42 33.57 -0.06
CA ALA A 33 3.76 32.98 -0.05
C ALA A 33 3.89 31.87 1.01
N ILE A 34 3.36 32.09 2.21
CA ILE A 34 3.38 31.12 3.31
C ILE A 34 2.66 29.82 2.92
N PHE A 35 1.46 29.92 2.34
CA PHE A 35 0.70 28.76 1.88
C PHE A 35 1.34 28.09 0.67
N GLY A 36 1.89 28.87 -0.27
CA GLY A 36 2.64 28.33 -1.41
C GLY A 36 3.81 27.48 -0.96
N ILE A 37 4.69 28.01 -0.11
CA ILE A 37 5.84 27.29 0.45
C ILE A 37 5.40 26.04 1.23
N SER A 38 4.36 26.16 2.06
CA SER A 38 3.81 25.03 2.83
C SER A 38 3.26 23.93 1.93
N THR A 39 2.62 24.29 0.83
CA THR A 39 2.07 23.36 -0.16
C THR A 39 3.19 22.63 -0.91
N LEU A 40 4.22 23.36 -1.36
CA LEU A 40 5.41 22.78 -1.96
C LEU A 40 6.10 21.80 -1.01
N ALA A 41 6.24 22.14 0.27
CA ALA A 41 6.82 21.24 1.26
C ALA A 41 6.03 19.92 1.37
N HIS A 42 4.69 19.97 1.38
CA HIS A 42 3.87 18.75 1.39
C HIS A 42 3.99 17.93 0.11
N ILE A 43 4.08 18.57 -1.06
CA ILE A 43 4.32 17.89 -2.33
C ILE A 43 5.66 17.14 -2.28
N ILE A 44 6.73 17.80 -1.83
CA ILE A 44 8.06 17.19 -1.71
C ILE A 44 8.04 16.01 -0.73
N LEU A 45 7.38 16.15 0.42
CA LEU A 45 7.28 15.08 1.43
C LEU A 45 6.38 13.91 0.98
N MET A 46 5.43 14.13 0.07
CA MET A 46 4.50 13.10 -0.41
C MET A 46 5.22 11.93 -1.10
N PHE A 47 6.23 12.20 -1.92
CA PHE A 47 6.96 11.18 -2.69
C PHE A 47 7.79 10.20 -1.83
N PRO A 48 8.72 10.64 -0.94
CA PRO A 48 9.56 9.73 -0.15
C PRO A 48 8.75 8.89 0.86
N PHE A 49 7.59 9.39 1.28
CA PHE A 49 6.69 8.68 2.21
C PHE A 49 5.56 7.92 1.50
N ARG A 50 5.49 7.95 0.16
CA ARG A 50 4.38 7.37 -0.64
C ARG A 50 3.01 7.73 -0.06
N ALA A 51 2.86 8.98 0.34
CA ALA A 51 1.75 9.46 1.15
C ALA A 51 0.62 10.10 0.30
N ALA A 52 0.15 9.41 -0.74
CA ALA A 52 -0.88 9.91 -1.65
C ALA A 52 -2.19 10.34 -0.97
N TYR A 53 -2.42 9.93 0.28
CA TYR A 53 -3.56 10.40 1.08
C TYR A 53 -3.46 11.88 1.53
N PHE A 54 -2.33 12.56 1.28
CA PHE A 54 -2.16 14.00 1.47
C PHE A 54 -2.66 14.85 0.29
N ILE A 55 -3.14 14.25 -0.81
CA ILE A 55 -3.67 14.97 -1.97
C ILE A 55 -4.71 16.04 -1.57
N PRO A 56 -5.69 15.76 -0.69
CA PRO A 56 -6.65 16.79 -0.29
C PRO A 56 -5.99 17.97 0.41
N LEU A 57 -5.03 17.75 1.31
CA LEU A 57 -4.28 18.84 1.93
C LEU A 57 -3.50 19.69 0.91
N ILE A 58 -2.94 19.07 -0.13
CA ILE A 58 -2.27 19.80 -1.22
C ILE A 58 -3.29 20.68 -1.96
N LEU A 59 -4.47 20.12 -2.30
CA LEU A 59 -5.55 20.90 -2.91
C LEU A 59 -6.01 22.05 -1.99
N GLY A 60 -6.13 21.80 -0.68
CA GLY A 60 -6.45 22.81 0.31
C GLY A 60 -5.39 23.92 0.37
N GLY A 61 -4.10 23.56 0.33
CA GLY A 61 -3.00 24.53 0.28
C GLY A 61 -2.98 25.36 -1.02
N ILE A 62 -3.32 24.76 -2.15
CA ILE A 62 -3.53 25.47 -3.43
C ILE A 62 -4.70 26.46 -3.30
N CYS A 63 -5.82 26.02 -2.72
CA CYS A 63 -6.97 26.88 -2.46
C CYS A 63 -6.58 28.08 -1.56
N GLU A 64 -5.87 27.87 -0.45
CA GLU A 64 -5.41 28.98 0.39
C GLU A 64 -4.47 29.93 -0.36
N THR A 65 -3.51 29.39 -1.12
CA THR A 65 -2.54 30.19 -1.88
C THR A 65 -3.24 31.13 -2.86
N PHE A 66 -4.13 30.59 -3.69
CA PHE A 66 -4.86 31.39 -4.68
C PHE A 66 -6.01 32.21 -4.06
N GLY A 67 -6.56 31.78 -2.93
CA GLY A 67 -7.55 32.54 -2.16
C GLY A 67 -6.95 33.83 -1.60
N TYR A 68 -5.76 33.77 -0.98
CA TYR A 68 -5.06 34.97 -0.50
C TYR A 68 -4.46 35.82 -1.63
N TYR A 69 -4.18 35.22 -2.81
CA TYR A 69 -3.91 35.99 -4.02
C TYR A 69 -5.14 36.81 -4.44
N GLY A 70 -6.32 36.18 -4.52
CA GLY A 70 -7.58 36.90 -4.81
C GLY A 70 -7.83 38.02 -3.81
N ARG A 71 -7.54 37.79 -2.54
CA ARG A 71 -7.61 38.81 -1.49
C ARG A 71 -6.65 39.99 -1.70
N ALA A 72 -5.40 39.71 -2.08
CA ALA A 72 -4.42 40.75 -2.36
C ALA A 72 -4.85 41.58 -3.58
N TRP A 73 -5.41 40.94 -4.60
CA TRP A 73 -5.99 41.60 -5.77
C TRP A 73 -7.18 42.51 -5.39
N SER A 74 -8.03 42.11 -4.44
CA SER A 74 -9.12 42.96 -3.93
C SER A 74 -8.66 44.25 -3.22
N HIS A 75 -7.35 44.44 -3.00
CA HIS A 75 -6.80 45.73 -2.56
C HIS A 75 -6.96 46.81 -3.64
N GLU A 76 -6.80 46.45 -4.92
CA GLU A 76 -6.87 47.39 -6.05
C GLU A 76 -8.30 47.86 -6.30
N SER A 77 -9.28 46.97 -6.14
CA SER A 77 -10.69 47.30 -6.25
C SER A 77 -11.55 46.44 -5.34
N ARG A 78 -12.32 47.09 -4.47
CA ARG A 78 -13.32 46.46 -3.58
C ARG A 78 -14.66 46.18 -4.24
N PHE A 79 -14.81 46.59 -5.50
CA PHE A 79 -16.04 46.53 -6.27
C PHE A 79 -16.01 45.43 -7.34
N GLU A 80 -14.86 44.77 -7.51
CA GLU A 80 -14.73 43.67 -8.47
C GLU A 80 -15.20 42.35 -7.87
N ILE A 81 -16.25 41.78 -8.48
CA ILE A 81 -16.80 40.48 -8.06
C ILE A 81 -15.81 39.33 -8.27
N SER A 82 -14.95 39.41 -9.29
CA SER A 82 -14.02 38.33 -9.66
C SER A 82 -12.98 38.05 -8.58
N SER A 83 -12.35 39.09 -8.03
CA SER A 83 -11.34 38.96 -6.97
C SER A 83 -11.98 38.49 -5.66
N TRP A 84 -13.15 39.04 -5.32
CA TRP A 84 -13.94 38.62 -4.17
C TRP A 84 -14.40 37.16 -4.27
N ALA A 85 -14.97 36.75 -5.40
CA ALA A 85 -15.45 35.39 -5.62
C ALA A 85 -14.31 34.38 -5.60
N LEU A 86 -13.17 34.70 -6.21
CA LEU A 86 -11.97 33.86 -6.18
C LEU A 86 -11.50 33.62 -4.73
N GLN A 87 -11.40 34.69 -3.94
CA GLN A 87 -11.04 34.59 -2.53
C GLN A 87 -12.06 33.75 -1.76
N GLU A 88 -13.34 34.11 -1.85
CA GLU A 88 -14.38 33.53 -1.00
C GLU A 88 -14.55 32.04 -1.29
N MET A 89 -14.59 31.64 -2.56
CA MET A 89 -14.75 30.23 -2.93
C MET A 89 -13.56 29.38 -2.48
N LEU A 90 -12.33 29.88 -2.64
CA LEU A 90 -11.13 29.10 -2.36
C LEU A 90 -10.82 29.02 -0.85
N ILE A 91 -10.91 30.13 -0.11
CA ILE A 91 -10.70 30.12 1.35
C ILE A 91 -11.79 29.30 2.06
N LEU A 92 -13.01 29.27 1.51
CA LEU A 92 -14.08 28.44 2.06
C LEU A 92 -13.88 26.95 1.77
N CYS A 93 -13.24 26.61 0.65
CA CYS A 93 -13.01 25.23 0.19
C CYS A 93 -11.83 24.54 0.91
N ALA A 94 -10.79 25.29 1.28
CA ALA A 94 -9.58 24.73 1.86
C ALA A 94 -9.77 23.95 3.20
N PRO A 95 -10.52 24.45 4.20
CA PRO A 95 -10.66 23.77 5.49
C PRO A 95 -11.22 22.35 5.43
N PRO A 96 -12.32 22.05 4.70
CA PRO A 96 -12.79 20.68 4.47
C PRO A 96 -11.72 19.73 3.94
N LEU A 97 -10.85 20.21 3.03
CA LEU A 97 -9.79 19.40 2.42
C LEU A 97 -8.65 19.10 3.42
N VAL A 98 -8.28 20.07 4.24
CA VAL A 98 -7.31 19.89 5.33
C VAL A 98 -7.88 18.95 6.40
N ALA A 99 -9.14 19.15 6.81
CA ALA A 99 -9.85 18.30 7.77
C ALA A 99 -9.94 16.85 7.28
N ALA A 100 -10.30 16.63 6.01
CA ALA A 100 -10.31 15.31 5.38
C ALA A 100 -8.98 14.58 5.56
N THR A 101 -7.87 15.29 5.35
CA THR A 101 -6.52 14.73 5.52
C THR A 101 -6.26 14.33 6.96
N VAL A 102 -6.69 15.13 7.95
CA VAL A 102 -6.58 14.79 9.38
C VAL A 102 -7.36 13.52 9.71
N TYR A 103 -8.58 13.36 9.19
CA TYR A 103 -9.38 12.15 9.39
C TYR A 103 -8.71 10.91 8.79
N MET A 104 -8.18 11.05 7.58
CA MET A 104 -7.44 9.99 6.89
C MET A 104 -6.16 9.60 7.64
N VAL A 105 -5.42 10.58 8.15
CA VAL A 105 -4.21 10.37 8.95
C VAL A 105 -4.55 9.53 10.19
N LEU A 106 -5.56 9.93 10.96
CA LEU A 106 -5.99 9.17 12.14
C LEU A 106 -6.36 7.73 11.75
N GLY A 107 -7.14 7.57 10.67
CA GLY A 107 -7.51 6.26 10.17
C GLY A 107 -6.32 5.39 9.74
N ARG A 108 -5.26 5.98 9.18
CA ARG A 108 -4.04 5.24 8.82
C ARG A 108 -3.19 4.90 10.04
N ILE A 109 -3.14 5.75 11.05
CA ILE A 109 -2.46 5.47 12.33
C ILE A 109 -3.14 4.30 13.05
N ILE A 110 -4.48 4.30 13.14
CA ILE A 110 -5.24 3.18 13.73
C ILE A 110 -4.88 1.86 13.05
N ARG A 111 -4.83 1.87 11.71
CA ARG A 111 -4.50 0.69 10.90
C ARG A 111 -3.05 0.26 11.03
N SER A 112 -2.10 1.20 11.09
CA SER A 112 -0.67 0.85 11.20
C SER A 112 -0.32 0.16 12.51
N PHE A 113 -1.14 0.32 13.55
CA PHE A 113 -0.98 -0.35 14.84
C PHE A 113 -1.80 -1.63 14.98
N GLY A 114 -2.57 -2.06 13.97
CA GLY A 114 -3.50 -3.18 14.09
C GLY A 114 -4.62 -2.94 15.12
N ALA A 115 -4.85 -1.68 15.48
CA ALA A 115 -5.74 -1.27 16.56
C ALA A 115 -7.20 -1.08 16.10
N GLU A 116 -7.59 -1.67 14.96
CA GLU A 116 -8.95 -1.53 14.41
C GLU A 116 -10.02 -2.01 15.41
N HIS A 117 -9.72 -3.07 16.18
CA HIS A 117 -10.59 -3.62 17.22
C HIS A 117 -10.81 -2.66 18.42
N LEU A 118 -9.91 -1.70 18.63
CA LEU A 118 -10.05 -0.68 19.69
C LEU A 118 -10.88 0.52 19.22
N SER A 119 -10.99 0.72 17.91
CA SER A 119 -11.79 1.80 17.32
C SER A 119 -13.28 1.53 17.53
N SER A 120 -14.01 2.54 18.02
CA SER A 120 -15.45 2.44 18.24
C SER A 120 -16.26 2.38 16.94
N MET A 121 -15.65 2.78 15.82
CA MET A 121 -16.28 2.84 14.50
C MET A 121 -15.30 2.37 13.44
N ARG A 122 -15.79 1.67 12.41
CA ARG A 122 -14.95 1.18 11.31
C ARG A 122 -14.27 2.37 10.63
N VAL A 123 -12.94 2.31 10.48
CA VAL A 123 -12.11 3.44 10.03
C VAL A 123 -12.55 4.04 8.69
N LYS A 124 -13.04 3.20 7.77
CA LYS A 124 -13.59 3.65 6.47
C LYS A 124 -14.84 4.54 6.64
N TRP A 125 -15.74 4.18 7.55
CA TRP A 125 -16.93 4.95 7.87
C TRP A 125 -16.61 6.23 8.62
N LEU A 126 -15.59 6.23 9.49
CA LEU A 126 -15.08 7.43 10.15
C LEU A 126 -14.75 8.51 9.12
N THR A 127 -13.83 8.22 8.20
CA THR A 127 -13.39 9.22 7.20
C THR A 127 -14.57 9.66 6.32
N PHE A 128 -15.39 8.72 5.85
CA PHE A 128 -16.51 9.02 4.96
C PHE A 128 -17.53 9.99 5.60
N VAL A 129 -18.01 9.69 6.81
CA VAL A 129 -19.05 10.49 7.48
C VAL A 129 -18.59 11.92 7.74
N PHE A 130 -17.37 12.11 8.24
CA PHE A 130 -16.87 13.46 8.54
C PHE A 130 -16.58 14.28 7.28
N VAL A 131 -16.04 13.65 6.22
CA VAL A 131 -15.85 14.35 4.94
C VAL A 131 -17.20 14.75 4.33
N MET A 132 -18.21 13.88 4.38
CA MET A 132 -19.54 14.22 3.86
C MET A 132 -20.20 15.35 4.65
N ASN A 133 -20.03 15.38 5.98
CA ASN A 133 -20.45 16.53 6.80
C ASN A 133 -19.76 17.83 6.34
N ASP A 134 -18.45 17.80 6.13
CA ASP A 134 -17.70 19.00 5.76
C ASP A 134 -18.07 19.48 4.34
N VAL A 135 -18.34 18.56 3.42
CA VAL A 135 -18.86 18.87 2.08
C VAL A 135 -20.24 19.52 2.16
N LEU A 136 -21.15 18.98 2.99
CA LEU A 136 -22.47 19.58 3.19
C LEU A 136 -22.37 20.99 3.81
N CYS A 137 -21.48 21.15 4.78
CA CYS A 137 -21.19 22.43 5.41
C CYS A 137 -20.61 23.43 4.41
N PHE A 138 -19.71 23.00 3.53
CA PHE A 138 -19.16 23.82 2.45
C PHE A 138 -20.24 24.26 1.45
N MET A 139 -21.11 23.35 1.02
CA MET A 139 -22.21 23.69 0.09
C MET A 139 -23.21 24.68 0.69
N THR A 140 -23.55 24.51 1.97
CA THR A 140 -24.43 25.48 2.66
C THR A 140 -23.77 26.85 2.81
N GLN A 141 -22.48 26.91 3.11
CA GLN A 141 -21.73 28.18 3.17
C GLN A 141 -21.61 28.85 1.79
N LEU A 142 -21.30 28.09 0.74
CA LEU A 142 -21.27 28.62 -0.64
C LEU A 142 -22.64 29.15 -1.06
N GLY A 143 -23.71 28.39 -0.80
CA GLY A 143 -25.07 28.84 -1.07
C GLY A 143 -25.43 30.10 -0.30
N GLY A 144 -25.00 30.19 0.97
CA GLY A 144 -25.13 31.40 1.78
C GLY A 144 -24.43 32.62 1.20
N ALA A 145 -23.17 32.47 0.80
CA ALA A 145 -22.39 33.53 0.16
C ALA A 145 -23.03 33.97 -1.18
N GLY A 146 -23.50 33.02 -1.99
CA GLY A 146 -24.19 33.32 -3.25
C GLY A 146 -25.49 34.09 -3.06
N VAL A 147 -26.29 33.73 -2.05
CA VAL A 147 -27.53 34.44 -1.71
C VAL A 147 -27.27 35.88 -1.24
N GLN A 148 -26.10 36.20 -0.69
CA GLN A 148 -25.77 37.58 -0.32
C GLN A 148 -25.66 38.53 -1.53
N VAL A 149 -25.42 37.99 -2.72
CA VAL A 149 -25.30 38.77 -3.97
C VAL A 149 -26.67 39.14 -4.55
N THR A 150 -27.76 38.50 -4.12
CA THR A 150 -29.10 38.75 -4.70
C THR A 150 -29.73 40.06 -4.22
N GLY A 151 -29.32 40.60 -3.07
CA GLY A 151 -29.86 41.83 -2.49
C GLY A 151 -31.25 41.72 -1.85
N ASP A 152 -31.89 40.54 -1.89
CA ASP A 152 -33.19 40.31 -1.25
C ASP A 152 -33.02 40.00 0.25
N GLU A 153 -33.48 40.91 1.11
CA GLU A 153 -33.35 40.76 2.56
C GLU A 153 -33.97 39.48 3.13
N ASN A 154 -35.08 39.01 2.57
CA ASN A 154 -35.77 37.81 3.08
C ASN A 154 -34.96 36.56 2.70
N ILE A 155 -34.52 36.47 1.45
CA ILE A 155 -33.69 35.35 0.98
C ILE A 155 -32.35 35.35 1.73
N MET A 156 -31.72 36.51 1.93
CA MET A 156 -30.49 36.65 2.71
C MET A 156 -30.66 36.23 4.18
N LYS A 157 -31.76 36.61 4.85
CA LYS A 157 -32.05 36.17 6.22
C LYS A 157 -32.23 34.65 6.32
N ILE A 158 -32.90 34.04 5.34
CA ILE A 158 -33.06 32.58 5.27
C ILE A 158 -31.71 31.90 5.03
N GLY A 159 -30.95 32.36 4.03
CA GLY A 159 -29.61 31.84 3.71
C GLY A 159 -28.67 31.90 4.91
N LYS A 160 -28.63 33.03 5.63
CA LYS A 160 -27.82 33.20 6.84
C LYS A 160 -28.17 32.18 7.94
N LYS A 161 -29.47 31.90 8.17
CA LYS A 161 -29.92 30.88 9.13
C LYS A 161 -29.52 29.47 8.71
N VAL A 162 -29.66 29.14 7.42
CA VAL A 162 -29.28 27.83 6.88
C VAL A 162 -27.77 27.58 7.05
N VAL A 163 -26.95 28.58 6.71
CA VAL A 163 -25.49 28.50 6.88
C VAL A 163 -25.11 28.35 8.34
N LEU A 164 -25.72 29.16 9.23
CA LEU A 164 -25.45 29.10 10.66
C LEU A 164 -25.80 27.72 11.25
N ALA A 165 -26.93 27.14 10.86
CA ALA A 165 -27.32 25.81 11.27
C ALA A 165 -26.32 24.75 10.78
N GLY A 166 -25.88 24.83 9.52
CA GLY A 166 -24.86 23.94 8.96
C GLY A 166 -23.50 24.05 9.67
N LEU A 167 -23.09 25.26 10.03
CA LEU A 167 -21.86 25.53 10.78
C LEU A 167 -21.92 24.97 12.20
N ILE A 168 -23.02 25.19 12.93
CA ILE A 168 -23.22 24.64 14.29
C ILE A 168 -23.24 23.11 14.25
N PHE A 169 -23.97 22.51 13.29
CA PHE A 169 -23.99 21.07 13.11
C PHE A 169 -22.59 20.52 12.85
N SER A 170 -21.83 21.17 11.97
CA SER A 170 -20.46 20.80 11.68
C SER A 170 -19.54 20.87 12.91
N LEU A 171 -19.68 21.90 13.76
CA LEU A 171 -18.94 22.00 15.01
C LEU A 171 -19.22 20.82 15.95
N VAL A 172 -20.48 20.43 16.12
CA VAL A 172 -20.87 19.29 16.97
C VAL A 172 -20.29 17.99 16.42
N VAL A 173 -20.41 17.77 15.10
CA VAL A 173 -19.86 16.60 14.42
C VAL A 173 -18.33 16.56 14.54
N PHE A 174 -17.66 17.69 14.38
CA PHE A 174 -16.20 17.79 14.52
C PHE A 174 -15.74 17.55 15.98
N ALA A 175 -16.50 18.04 16.97
CA ALA A 175 -16.24 17.76 18.38
C ALA A 175 -16.37 16.26 18.69
N PHE A 176 -17.35 15.59 18.07
CA PHE A 176 -17.50 14.16 18.16
C PHE A 176 -16.31 13.39 17.54
N PHE A 177 -15.74 13.88 16.44
CA PHE A 177 -14.49 13.33 15.89
C PHE A 177 -13.33 13.42 16.89
N ILE A 178 -13.12 14.57 17.52
CA ILE A 178 -12.07 14.76 18.55
C ILE A 178 -12.31 13.79 19.72
N TYR A 179 -13.57 13.63 20.15
CA TYR A 179 -13.93 12.66 21.17
C TYR A 179 -13.57 11.22 20.78
N ILE A 180 -13.87 10.79 19.54
CA ILE A 180 -13.47 9.46 19.05
C ILE A 180 -11.95 9.31 19.06
N ALA A 181 -11.22 10.32 18.60
CA ALA A 181 -9.76 10.32 18.60
C ALA A 181 -9.19 10.23 20.03
N ALA A 182 -9.76 10.94 21.00
CA ALA A 182 -9.40 10.88 22.42
C ALA A 182 -9.71 9.52 23.05
N LYS A 183 -10.89 8.95 22.73
CA LYS A 183 -11.27 7.60 23.16
C LYS A 183 -10.32 6.55 22.62
N PHE A 184 -9.91 6.66 21.35
CA PHE A 184 -8.91 5.79 20.75
C PHE A 184 -7.55 5.92 21.45
N HIS A 185 -7.06 7.15 21.67
CA HIS A 185 -5.80 7.41 22.36
C HIS A 185 -5.76 6.78 23.75
N ARG A 186 -6.82 6.99 24.55
CA ARG A 186 -6.95 6.38 25.89
C ARG A 186 -6.97 4.86 25.83
N ARG A 187 -7.75 4.27 24.90
CA ARG A 187 -7.82 2.81 24.74
C ARG A 187 -6.48 2.21 24.34
N LEU A 188 -5.74 2.86 23.45
CA LEU A 188 -4.43 2.39 23.01
C LEU A 188 -3.37 2.51 24.12
N GLN A 189 -3.48 3.50 25.01
CA GLN A 189 -2.64 3.59 26.21
C GLN A 189 -2.97 2.50 27.24
N GLN A 190 -4.25 2.22 27.45
CA GLN A 190 -4.70 1.22 28.43
C GLN A 190 -4.50 -0.22 27.96
N LYS A 191 -4.64 -0.47 26.65
CA LYS A 191 -4.46 -1.77 26.00
C LYS A 191 -3.55 -1.60 24.80
N PRO A 192 -2.22 -1.49 25.02
CA PRO A 192 -1.28 -1.32 23.92
C PRO A 192 -1.32 -2.55 23.02
N THR A 193 -1.20 -2.33 21.72
CA THR A 193 -1.11 -3.43 20.76
C THR A 193 0.25 -4.13 20.87
N PRO A 194 0.40 -5.38 20.41
CA PRO A 194 1.65 -6.13 20.51
C PRO A 194 2.87 -5.34 20.00
N ILE A 195 2.69 -4.60 18.89
CA ILE A 195 3.72 -3.72 18.32
C ILE A 195 4.19 -2.65 19.31
N LEU A 196 3.29 -2.05 20.09
CA LEU A 196 3.63 -1.01 21.05
C LEU A 196 4.22 -1.57 22.35
N ASN A 197 3.85 -2.79 22.74
CA ASN A 197 4.47 -3.48 23.87
C ASN A 197 5.91 -3.89 23.55
N HIS A 198 6.17 -4.36 22.33
CA HIS A 198 7.51 -4.77 21.88
C HIS A 198 8.42 -3.58 21.58
N TYR A 199 7.86 -2.46 21.10
CA TYR A 199 8.60 -1.24 20.77
C TYR A 199 8.05 -0.01 21.52
N PRO A 200 8.30 0.13 22.84
CA PRO A 200 7.78 1.23 23.65
C PRO A 200 8.34 2.60 23.24
N ASP A 201 9.53 2.65 22.62
CA ASP A 201 10.18 3.88 22.15
C ASP A 201 9.49 4.50 20.93
N LEU A 202 8.49 3.83 20.35
CA LEU A 202 7.76 4.38 19.23
C LEU A 202 6.96 5.60 19.68
N SER A 203 7.40 6.79 19.27
CA SER A 203 6.84 8.07 19.72
C SER A 203 5.48 8.41 19.09
N TRP A 204 4.54 7.46 19.02
CA TRP A 204 3.21 7.61 18.41
C TRP A 204 2.35 8.69 19.07
N GLN A 205 2.54 8.92 20.36
CA GLN A 205 1.84 9.95 21.13
C GLN A 205 2.10 11.35 20.57
N ARG A 206 3.31 11.63 20.08
CA ARG A 206 3.66 12.93 19.47
C ARG A 206 2.82 13.21 18.23
N TYR A 207 2.52 12.18 17.43
CA TYR A 207 1.67 12.29 16.24
C TYR A 207 0.19 12.43 16.60
N MET A 208 -0.26 11.82 17.70
CA MET A 208 -1.61 12.08 18.22
C MET A 208 -1.78 13.50 18.74
N TRP A 209 -0.78 14.03 19.47
CA TRP A 209 -0.76 15.43 19.87
C TRP A 209 -0.73 16.38 18.66
N ALA A 210 0.04 16.05 17.61
CA ALA A 210 0.00 16.80 16.36
C ALA A 210 -1.41 16.85 15.76
N ILE A 211 -2.13 15.72 15.72
CA ILE A 211 -3.53 15.67 15.27
C ILE A 211 -4.43 16.52 16.16
N TYR A 212 -4.31 16.45 17.48
CA TYR A 212 -5.13 17.27 18.39
C TYR A 212 -4.87 18.75 18.19
N VAL A 213 -3.61 19.16 18.05
CA VAL A 213 -3.25 20.55 17.80
C VAL A 213 -3.84 21.03 16.47
N SER A 214 -3.74 20.23 15.41
CA SER A 214 -4.40 20.53 14.13
C SER A 214 -5.93 20.60 14.27
N CYS A 215 -6.56 19.68 15.01
CA CYS A 215 -8.00 19.69 15.25
C CYS A 215 -8.44 20.94 16.03
N VAL A 216 -7.69 21.35 17.05
CA VAL A 216 -8.01 22.56 17.82
C VAL A 216 -7.92 23.80 16.94
N ALA A 217 -6.89 23.91 16.09
CA ALA A 217 -6.79 25.01 15.14
C ALA A 217 -8.00 25.06 14.18
N LEU A 218 -8.37 23.92 13.59
CA LEU A 218 -9.56 23.83 12.72
C LEU A 218 -10.86 24.11 13.47
N MET A 219 -10.99 23.66 14.72
CA MET A 219 -12.15 23.90 15.56
C MET A 219 -12.31 25.39 15.89
N VAL A 220 -11.23 26.06 16.31
CA VAL A 220 -11.26 27.50 16.63
C VAL A 220 -11.62 28.29 15.37
N ARG A 221 -11.05 27.94 14.21
CA ARG A 221 -11.42 28.53 12.92
C ARG A 221 -12.91 28.36 12.62
N ASN A 222 -13.44 27.14 12.73
CA ASN A 222 -14.85 26.86 12.46
C ASN A 222 -15.79 27.55 13.47
N LEU A 223 -15.35 27.70 14.73
CA LEU A 223 -16.07 28.45 15.76
C LEU A 223 -16.12 29.93 15.43
N VAL A 224 -15.00 30.53 15.05
CA VAL A 224 -14.95 31.94 14.62
C VAL A 224 -15.79 32.16 13.37
N ARG A 225 -15.79 31.24 12.41
CA ARG A 225 -16.70 31.30 11.25
C ARG A 225 -18.17 31.22 11.68
N THR A 226 -18.51 30.35 12.62
CA THR A 226 -19.86 30.28 13.19
C THR A 226 -20.26 31.59 13.86
N ILE A 227 -19.36 32.19 14.65
CA ILE A 227 -19.57 33.50 15.28
C ILE A 227 -19.71 34.59 14.22
N GLN A 228 -18.89 34.58 13.16
CA GLN A 228 -18.92 35.56 12.07
C GLN A 228 -20.29 35.56 11.36
N PHE A 229 -20.83 34.36 11.08
CA PHE A 229 -22.17 34.20 10.49
C PHE A 229 -23.30 34.42 11.51
N GLY A 230 -23.09 34.18 12.79
CA GLY A 230 -24.09 34.43 13.84
C GLY A 230 -24.16 35.89 14.30
N ALA A 231 -23.06 36.63 14.18
CA ALA A 231 -22.94 37.99 14.67
C ALA A 231 -23.65 39.01 13.76
N GLY A 232 -23.93 40.18 14.36
CA GLY A 232 -24.41 41.35 13.65
C GLY A 232 -23.35 41.91 12.69
N GLN A 233 -23.83 42.61 11.65
CA GLN A 233 -23.01 43.14 10.56
C GLN A 233 -21.91 44.10 11.06
N LYS A 234 -22.24 44.92 12.05
CA LYS A 234 -21.36 45.97 12.62
C LYS A 234 -20.40 45.48 13.69
N THR A 235 -20.30 44.16 13.91
CA THR A 235 -19.40 43.62 14.93
C THR A 235 -17.95 43.63 14.46
N ASP A 236 -17.02 43.72 15.42
CA ASP A 236 -15.58 43.74 15.15
C ASP A 236 -15.11 42.56 14.28
N VAL A 237 -15.67 41.36 14.48
CA VAL A 237 -15.35 40.14 13.71
C VAL A 237 -15.71 40.26 12.22
N ASN A 238 -16.71 41.07 11.88
CA ASN A 238 -17.13 41.28 10.49
C ASN A 238 -16.51 42.54 9.85
N THR A 239 -16.00 43.47 10.66
CA THR A 239 -15.53 44.80 10.20
C THR A 239 -14.02 44.97 10.27
N LYS A 240 -13.29 44.14 11.03
CA LYS A 240 -11.83 44.22 11.14
C LYS A 240 -11.16 43.07 10.39
N GLU A 241 -10.19 43.43 9.54
CA GLU A 241 -9.41 42.47 8.76
C GLU A 241 -8.59 41.49 9.61
N VAL A 242 -8.13 41.92 10.78
CA VAL A 242 -7.24 41.11 11.64
C VAL A 242 -7.81 39.71 11.95
N TYR A 243 -9.13 39.58 12.07
CA TYR A 243 -9.76 38.31 12.44
C TYR A 243 -9.60 37.23 11.36
N ILE A 244 -9.63 37.59 10.07
CA ILE A 244 -9.43 36.59 9.00
C ILE A 244 -7.99 36.09 8.97
N TYR A 245 -7.00 36.95 9.23
CA TYR A 245 -5.61 36.53 9.23
C TYR A 245 -5.24 35.73 10.48
N VAL A 246 -5.74 36.11 11.65
CA VAL A 246 -5.41 35.42 12.91
C VAL A 246 -6.21 34.12 13.07
N PHE A 247 -7.51 34.14 12.81
CA PHE A 247 -8.40 33.02 13.10
C PHE A 247 -8.79 32.18 11.87
N ASP A 248 -8.37 32.57 10.66
CA ASP A 248 -8.45 31.71 9.48
C ASP A 248 -7.05 31.38 8.98
N ALA A 249 -6.34 32.36 8.41
CA ALA A 249 -5.06 32.15 7.74
C ALA A 249 -4.00 31.48 8.64
N PHE A 250 -3.76 32.04 9.82
CA PHE A 250 -2.75 31.53 10.74
C PHE A 250 -3.12 30.14 11.28
N LEU A 251 -4.39 29.90 11.64
CA LEU A 251 -4.81 28.59 12.14
C LEU A 251 -4.72 27.51 11.07
N MET A 252 -5.08 27.83 9.82
CA MET A 252 -4.95 26.93 8.68
C MET A 252 -3.48 26.63 8.36
N PHE A 253 -2.64 27.65 8.28
CA PHE A 253 -1.19 27.49 8.11
C PHE A 253 -0.59 26.65 9.25
N PHE A 254 -0.95 26.94 10.49
CA PHE A 254 -0.44 26.22 11.66
C PHE A 254 -0.83 24.74 11.62
N ALA A 255 -2.07 24.42 11.23
CA ALA A 255 -2.50 23.03 11.06
C ALA A 255 -1.66 22.31 9.99
N MET A 256 -1.35 22.96 8.86
CA MET A 256 -0.46 22.42 7.83
C MET A 256 0.97 22.26 8.34
N LEU A 257 1.53 23.27 9.03
CA LEU A 257 2.90 23.26 9.55
C LEU A 257 3.12 22.10 10.54
N VAL A 258 2.15 21.84 11.42
CA VAL A 258 2.20 20.72 12.36
C VAL A 258 2.33 19.38 11.62
N LEU A 259 1.64 19.21 10.49
CA LEU A 259 1.70 18.00 9.66
C LEU A 259 2.98 17.91 8.80
N ILE A 260 3.66 19.02 8.54
CA ILE A 260 5.02 19.03 7.97
C ILE A 260 6.02 18.49 8.99
N ILE A 261 6.01 19.06 10.21
CA ILE A 261 6.98 18.72 11.27
C ILE A 261 6.77 17.27 11.71
N TYR A 262 5.52 16.92 12.04
CA TYR A 262 5.13 15.59 12.50
C TYR A 262 4.48 14.78 11.38
N HIS A 263 5.19 14.63 10.26
CA HIS A 263 4.67 13.93 9.09
C HIS A 263 4.30 12.47 9.39
N PRO A 264 3.00 12.10 9.37
CA PRO A 264 2.52 10.78 9.79
C PRO A 264 3.09 9.62 8.97
N GLY A 265 3.52 9.89 7.74
CA GLY A 265 4.22 8.91 6.89
C GLY A 265 5.49 8.36 7.52
N ARG A 266 6.18 9.13 8.39
CA ARG A 266 7.35 8.67 9.15
C ARG A 266 6.96 7.61 10.17
N LEU A 267 5.90 7.86 10.94
CA LEU A 267 5.38 6.91 11.93
C LEU A 267 4.86 5.64 11.25
N ILE A 268 4.04 5.79 10.20
CA ILE A 268 3.43 4.65 9.51
C ILE A 268 4.49 3.75 8.87
N LYS A 269 5.51 4.34 8.22
CA LYS A 269 6.61 3.57 7.61
C LYS A 269 7.43 2.83 8.66
N ARG A 270 7.73 3.48 9.81
CA ARG A 270 8.43 2.83 10.94
C ARG A 270 7.58 1.73 11.57
N ALA A 271 6.31 1.98 11.87
CA ALA A 271 5.40 1.01 12.47
C ALA A 271 5.23 -0.23 11.59
N ARG A 272 5.09 -0.07 10.26
CA ARG A 272 5.04 -1.21 9.33
C ARG A 272 6.35 -1.99 9.28
N ARG A 273 7.49 -1.30 9.28
CA ARG A 273 8.80 -1.94 9.30
C ARG A 273 8.98 -2.75 10.58
N LEU A 274 8.68 -2.17 11.73
CA LEU A 274 8.79 -2.83 13.03
C LEU A 274 7.76 -3.94 13.23
N ALA A 275 6.56 -3.82 12.67
CA ALA A 275 5.61 -4.94 12.63
C ALA A 275 6.16 -6.11 11.80
N LYS A 276 6.86 -5.82 10.69
CA LYS A 276 7.57 -6.82 9.89
C LYS A 276 8.73 -7.44 10.68
N ASP A 277 9.53 -6.61 11.34
CA ASP A 277 10.69 -7.01 12.17
C ASP A 277 10.27 -7.82 13.40
N GLY A 278 9.23 -7.40 14.13
CA GLY A 278 8.67 -8.15 15.27
C GLY A 278 7.98 -9.45 14.86
N MET A 279 7.37 -9.52 13.67
CA MET A 279 6.94 -10.80 13.10
C MET A 279 8.14 -11.70 12.76
N PHE A 280 9.26 -11.13 12.28
CA PHE A 280 10.50 -11.90 12.07
C PHE A 280 11.08 -12.40 13.40
N GLU A 281 11.12 -11.59 14.46
CA GLU A 281 11.60 -11.97 15.79
C GLU A 281 10.69 -12.99 16.47
N GLU A 282 9.36 -12.77 16.53
CA GLU A 282 8.44 -13.77 17.11
C GLU A 282 8.41 -15.07 16.29
N SER A 283 8.57 -15.00 14.95
CA SER A 283 8.71 -16.21 14.14
C SER A 283 10.05 -16.88 14.38
N GLY A 284 11.13 -16.10 14.58
CA GLY A 284 12.46 -16.58 14.93
C GLY A 284 12.47 -17.24 16.30
N GLU A 285 11.92 -16.61 17.34
CA GLU A 285 11.82 -17.14 18.70
C GLU A 285 10.86 -18.32 18.79
N ARG A 286 9.70 -18.30 18.10
CA ARG A 286 8.85 -19.50 17.99
C ARG A 286 9.55 -20.60 17.22
N ASN A 287 10.31 -20.30 16.17
CA ASN A 287 11.06 -21.30 15.42
C ASN A 287 12.24 -21.83 16.22
N SER A 288 12.93 -21.01 17.03
CA SER A 288 13.99 -21.43 17.96
C SER A 288 13.42 -22.23 19.12
N ALA A 289 12.30 -21.82 19.71
CA ALA A 289 11.61 -22.58 20.74
C ALA A 289 11.05 -23.89 20.18
N HIS A 290 10.47 -23.89 18.97
CA HIS A 290 10.00 -25.10 18.28
C HIS A 290 11.17 -25.94 17.76
N MET A 291 12.34 -25.37 17.48
CA MET A 291 13.57 -26.07 17.12
C MET A 291 14.22 -26.69 18.36
N LEU A 292 14.24 -26.00 19.50
CA LEU A 292 14.71 -26.51 20.79
C LEU A 292 13.76 -27.57 21.35
N LEU A 293 12.44 -27.37 21.23
CA LEU A 293 11.43 -28.38 21.53
C LEU A 293 11.52 -29.54 20.54
N SER A 294 11.73 -29.27 19.24
CA SER A 294 12.01 -30.30 18.25
C SER A 294 13.34 -30.99 18.51
N GLU A 295 14.39 -30.36 19.02
CA GLU A 295 15.67 -30.98 19.35
C GLU A 295 15.55 -31.82 20.62
N CYS A 296 14.77 -31.36 21.59
CA CYS A 296 14.43 -32.09 22.80
C CYS A 296 13.48 -33.27 22.51
N GLU A 297 12.59 -33.15 21.53
CA GLU A 297 11.71 -34.22 21.01
C GLU A 297 12.43 -35.09 19.95
N MET A 298 13.47 -34.59 19.28
CA MET A 298 14.31 -35.34 18.32
C MET A 298 15.28 -36.30 19.01
N GLY A 299 15.24 -36.37 20.34
CA GLY A 299 15.63 -37.58 21.07
C GLY A 299 14.90 -38.84 20.60
N GLN A 300 13.74 -38.73 19.92
CA GLN A 300 13.01 -39.85 19.30
C GLN A 300 12.20 -39.41 18.05
N ARG A 301 12.73 -39.74 16.85
CA ARG A 301 12.20 -39.65 15.45
C ARG A 301 10.67 -39.50 15.24
N PRO A 302 10.21 -38.71 14.21
CA PRO A 302 10.00 -39.28 12.85
C PRO A 302 10.08 -38.25 11.67
N THR A 303 11.26 -37.83 11.21
CA THR A 303 11.35 -36.93 10.02
C THR A 303 12.36 -37.33 8.93
N LYS A 304 13.07 -38.46 9.10
CA LYS A 304 13.81 -39.12 8.00
C LYS A 304 12.90 -40.04 7.15
N LYS A 305 11.60 -40.14 7.48
CA LYS A 305 10.70 -41.18 6.95
C LYS A 305 10.54 -41.12 5.43
N ASN A 306 10.46 -39.95 4.78
CA ASN A 306 10.15 -39.88 3.35
C ASN A 306 11.35 -39.57 2.44
N MET A 307 12.51 -39.21 3.01
CA MET A 307 13.67 -38.81 2.21
C MET A 307 14.25 -39.98 1.39
N HIS A 308 14.11 -41.21 1.91
CA HIS A 308 14.51 -42.43 1.21
C HIS A 308 13.62 -42.74 -0.03
N LEU A 309 12.48 -42.07 -0.19
CA LEU A 309 11.57 -42.25 -1.34
C LEU A 309 11.96 -41.39 -2.55
N ILE A 310 12.86 -40.42 -2.38
CA ILE A 310 13.26 -39.49 -3.44
C ILE A 310 14.00 -40.24 -4.55
N ARG A 311 13.55 -40.06 -5.80
CA ARG A 311 14.19 -40.61 -7.00
C ARG A 311 14.35 -39.52 -8.05
N TYR A 312 15.34 -39.68 -8.93
CA TYR A 312 15.46 -38.84 -10.12
C TYR A 312 14.37 -39.17 -11.14
N ALA A 313 13.98 -38.16 -11.89
CA ALA A 313 13.03 -38.28 -12.98
C ALA A 313 13.60 -39.00 -14.21
N THR A 314 12.68 -39.49 -15.03
CA THR A 314 12.90 -40.07 -16.35
C THR A 314 11.92 -39.42 -17.33
N GLU A 315 12.15 -39.56 -18.63
CA GLU A 315 11.22 -39.07 -19.67
C GLU A 315 9.79 -39.62 -19.49
N ALA A 316 9.66 -40.88 -19.06
CA ALA A 316 8.38 -41.55 -18.85
C ALA A 316 7.49 -40.89 -17.76
N ASP A 317 8.07 -40.07 -16.88
CA ASP A 317 7.32 -39.37 -15.83
C ASP A 317 6.59 -38.12 -16.33
N GLY A 318 6.84 -37.68 -17.56
CA GLY A 318 6.28 -36.46 -18.14
C GLY A 318 4.77 -36.28 -17.91
N PRO A 319 3.91 -37.27 -18.25
CA PRO A 319 2.47 -37.19 -18.01
C PRO A 319 2.10 -37.03 -16.53
N ALA A 320 2.78 -37.75 -15.64
CA ALA A 320 2.54 -37.67 -14.20
C ALA A 320 2.95 -36.29 -13.64
N PHE A 321 4.09 -35.74 -14.07
CA PHE A 321 4.49 -34.38 -13.70
C PHE A 321 3.50 -33.32 -14.18
N ALA A 322 3.00 -33.45 -15.40
CA ALA A 322 2.00 -32.55 -15.94
C ALA A 322 0.71 -32.57 -15.10
N LYS A 323 0.22 -33.76 -14.72
CA LYS A 323 -0.91 -33.92 -13.80
C LYS A 323 -0.64 -33.21 -12.47
N VAL A 324 0.48 -33.52 -11.81
CA VAL A 324 0.81 -32.93 -10.51
C VAL A 324 0.92 -31.41 -10.62
N ASN A 325 1.55 -30.88 -11.67
CA ASN A 325 1.67 -29.43 -11.88
C ASN A 325 0.30 -28.76 -12.00
N VAL A 326 -0.51 -29.20 -12.97
CA VAL A 326 -1.80 -28.55 -13.26
C VAL A 326 -2.74 -28.64 -12.07
N GLN A 327 -2.81 -29.79 -11.40
CA GLN A 327 -3.70 -29.97 -10.25
C GLN A 327 -3.23 -29.23 -9.00
N SER A 328 -1.92 -29.13 -8.75
CA SER A 328 -1.39 -28.40 -7.58
C SER A 328 -1.61 -26.90 -7.67
N PHE A 329 -1.71 -26.34 -8.89
CA PHE A 329 -1.86 -24.90 -9.13
C PHE A 329 -3.21 -24.51 -9.75
N GLN A 330 -4.20 -25.41 -9.77
CA GLN A 330 -5.51 -25.15 -10.41
C GLN A 330 -6.30 -23.98 -9.81
N GLY A 331 -6.03 -23.62 -8.54
CA GLY A 331 -6.68 -22.48 -7.87
C GLY A 331 -6.04 -21.12 -8.19
N ARG A 332 -4.99 -21.09 -9.01
CA ARG A 332 -4.20 -19.90 -9.34
C ARG A 332 -4.65 -19.29 -10.67
N LEU A 333 -4.51 -17.99 -10.80
CA LEU A 333 -4.97 -17.28 -11.99
C LEU A 333 -4.02 -17.46 -13.18
N LEU A 334 -2.72 -17.60 -12.94
CA LEU A 334 -1.69 -17.53 -13.99
C LEU A 334 -1.98 -18.39 -15.22
N LEU A 335 -2.26 -19.69 -15.06
CA LEU A 335 -2.50 -20.57 -16.21
C LEU A 335 -3.80 -20.20 -16.95
N HIS A 336 -4.85 -19.80 -16.22
CA HIS A 336 -6.12 -19.37 -16.80
C HIS A 336 -5.99 -18.04 -17.56
N GLN A 337 -5.09 -17.16 -17.12
CA GLN A 337 -4.85 -15.87 -17.77
C GLN A 337 -3.96 -16.01 -19.02
N ILE A 338 -2.98 -16.92 -18.99
CA ILE A 338 -2.14 -17.22 -20.15
C ILE A 338 -2.91 -18.03 -21.20
N PHE A 339 -3.74 -18.99 -20.78
CA PHE A 339 -4.46 -19.90 -21.68
C PHE A 339 -5.98 -19.83 -21.44
N PRO A 340 -6.62 -18.69 -21.79
CA PRO A 340 -8.04 -18.50 -21.53
C PRO A 340 -8.88 -19.57 -22.25
N GLY A 341 -9.76 -20.23 -21.49
CA GLY A 341 -10.66 -21.27 -22.01
C GLY A 341 -10.02 -22.64 -22.27
N SER A 342 -8.73 -22.84 -21.95
CA SER A 342 -8.09 -24.14 -22.12
C SER A 342 -8.57 -25.17 -21.09
N SER A 343 -8.76 -26.42 -21.53
CA SER A 343 -9.10 -27.55 -20.66
C SER A 343 -7.89 -28.01 -19.84
N GLN A 344 -8.14 -28.69 -18.71
CA GLN A 344 -7.06 -29.27 -17.92
C GLN A 344 -6.22 -30.27 -18.74
N THR A 345 -6.84 -31.03 -19.65
CA THR A 345 -6.14 -31.98 -20.52
C THR A 345 -5.15 -31.28 -21.43
N LEU A 346 -5.57 -30.22 -22.13
CA LEU A 346 -4.70 -29.44 -23.01
C LEU A 346 -3.54 -28.79 -22.25
N LEU A 347 -3.81 -28.29 -21.04
CA LEU A 347 -2.76 -27.75 -20.17
C LEU A 347 -1.77 -28.84 -19.74
N GLN A 348 -2.23 -30.05 -19.45
CA GLN A 348 -1.36 -31.18 -19.11
C GLN A 348 -0.50 -31.59 -20.30
N GLU A 349 -1.08 -31.73 -21.51
CA GLU A 349 -0.33 -32.01 -22.73
C GLU A 349 0.78 -30.99 -22.96
N TYR A 350 0.45 -29.69 -22.85
CA TYR A 350 1.46 -28.63 -22.92
C TYR A 350 2.54 -28.75 -21.83
N LYS A 351 2.17 -29.08 -20.59
CA LYS A 351 3.13 -29.25 -19.50
C LYS A 351 4.04 -30.46 -19.67
N ILE A 352 3.64 -31.49 -20.41
CA ILE A 352 4.55 -32.58 -20.81
C ILE A 352 5.70 -31.99 -21.66
N HIS A 353 5.35 -31.17 -22.66
CA HIS A 353 6.34 -30.54 -23.54
C HIS A 353 7.28 -29.59 -22.77
N VAL A 354 6.73 -28.76 -21.87
CA VAL A 354 7.53 -27.91 -20.98
C VAL A 354 8.42 -28.75 -20.05
N GLY A 355 7.92 -29.89 -19.57
CA GLY A 355 8.68 -30.84 -18.77
C GLY A 355 9.96 -31.32 -19.48
N MET A 356 9.88 -31.61 -20.78
CA MET A 356 11.04 -32.05 -21.57
C MET A 356 12.16 -31.02 -21.59
N LYS A 357 11.84 -29.72 -21.69
CA LYS A 357 12.83 -28.65 -21.59
C LYS A 357 13.61 -28.70 -20.28
N HIS A 358 12.95 -29.03 -19.17
CA HIS A 358 13.61 -29.13 -17.87
C HIS A 358 14.43 -30.42 -17.73
N LEU A 359 13.94 -31.55 -18.24
CA LEU A 359 14.69 -32.82 -18.24
C LEU A 359 15.93 -32.77 -19.15
N ALA A 360 15.87 -31.99 -20.23
CA ALA A 360 17.00 -31.77 -21.14
C ALA A 360 18.09 -30.86 -20.53
N ASN A 361 17.79 -30.10 -19.47
CA ASN A 361 18.73 -29.14 -18.90
C ASN A 361 19.71 -29.85 -17.95
N PRO A 362 21.02 -29.87 -18.27
CA PRO A 362 22.03 -30.59 -17.49
C PRO A 362 22.31 -29.96 -16.11
N SER A 363 21.81 -28.76 -15.82
CA SER A 363 21.93 -28.14 -14.47
C SER A 363 20.63 -28.25 -13.68
N MET A 364 19.62 -28.96 -14.19
CA MET A 364 18.31 -29.11 -13.56
C MET A 364 18.14 -30.51 -12.98
N HIS A 365 18.10 -30.62 -11.65
CA HIS A 365 17.75 -31.84 -10.95
C HIS A 365 16.23 -31.93 -10.80
N VAL A 366 15.62 -32.85 -11.53
CA VAL A 366 14.19 -33.14 -11.43
C VAL A 366 14.00 -34.38 -10.57
N LEU A 367 13.29 -34.22 -9.45
CA LEU A 367 13.13 -35.25 -8.42
C LEU A 367 11.65 -35.56 -8.19
N LYS A 368 11.35 -36.82 -7.89
CA LYS A 368 9.99 -37.33 -7.68
C LYS A 368 9.88 -38.20 -6.44
N ILE A 369 8.68 -38.25 -5.85
CA ILE A 369 8.28 -39.23 -4.84
C ILE A 369 6.95 -39.84 -5.28
N HIS A 370 6.83 -41.16 -5.12
CA HIS A 370 5.57 -41.88 -5.23
C HIS A 370 5.00 -42.16 -3.83
N SER A 371 3.67 -42.23 -3.70
CA SER A 371 3.02 -42.80 -2.53
C SER A 371 3.25 -44.30 -2.44
N ASP A 372 2.88 -44.90 -1.30
CA ASP A 372 2.91 -46.35 -1.11
C ASP A 372 2.01 -47.09 -2.14
N ASP A 373 0.97 -46.41 -2.64
CA ASP A 373 0.06 -46.91 -3.68
C ASP A 373 0.63 -46.80 -5.12
N GLY A 374 1.85 -46.27 -5.26
CA GLY A 374 2.55 -46.15 -6.54
C GLY A 374 2.15 -44.94 -7.39
N GLU A 375 1.32 -44.02 -6.87
CA GLU A 375 0.99 -42.77 -7.56
C GLU A 375 2.12 -41.74 -7.36
N LEU A 376 2.47 -40.98 -8.41
CA LEU A 376 3.41 -39.86 -8.28
C LEU A 376 2.72 -38.69 -7.58
N VAL A 377 3.11 -38.40 -6.34
CA VAL A 377 2.39 -37.44 -5.48
C VAL A 377 3.09 -36.09 -5.37
N THR A 378 4.40 -36.05 -5.55
CA THR A 378 5.15 -34.79 -5.52
C THR A 378 6.37 -34.86 -6.43
N TYR A 379 6.75 -33.71 -6.96
CA TYR A 379 8.02 -33.54 -7.64
C TYR A 379 8.58 -32.14 -7.40
N SER A 380 9.89 -32.01 -7.58
CA SER A 380 10.58 -30.73 -7.49
C SER A 380 11.60 -30.57 -8.60
N ARG A 381 11.91 -29.31 -8.92
CA ARG A 381 12.94 -28.94 -9.89
C ARG A 381 13.93 -28.02 -9.20
N TRP A 382 15.19 -28.43 -9.21
CA TRP A 382 16.29 -27.70 -8.59
C TRP A 382 17.33 -27.37 -9.64
N GLN A 383 17.61 -26.09 -9.82
CA GLN A 383 18.77 -25.65 -10.57
C GLN A 383 19.96 -25.67 -9.60
N LEU A 384 20.86 -26.64 -9.75
CA LEU A 384 22.05 -26.79 -8.91
C LEU A 384 23.23 -27.16 -9.80
N PRO A 385 24.47 -26.86 -9.38
CA PRO A 385 25.66 -27.29 -10.11
C PRO A 385 25.68 -28.81 -10.32
N ALA A 386 26.14 -29.26 -11.48
CA ALA A 386 26.17 -30.70 -11.82
C ALA A 386 26.99 -31.56 -10.83
N SER A 387 27.89 -30.97 -10.04
CA SER A 387 28.59 -31.65 -8.95
C SER A 387 27.66 -32.17 -7.84
N PHE A 388 26.41 -31.72 -7.79
CA PHE A 388 25.45 -32.07 -6.74
C PHE A 388 24.77 -33.42 -7.01
N GLY A 389 24.89 -33.99 -8.21
CA GLY A 389 24.36 -35.30 -8.56
C GLY A 389 24.12 -35.49 -10.06
N PRO A 390 23.63 -36.66 -10.49
CA PRO A 390 23.23 -36.86 -11.87
C PRO A 390 21.96 -36.04 -12.15
N SER A 391 22.03 -35.11 -13.10
CA SER A 391 20.90 -34.29 -13.57
C SER A 391 20.46 -34.65 -14.97
N GLN A 392 21.33 -35.29 -15.77
CA GLN A 392 21.04 -35.62 -17.16
C GLN A 392 20.02 -36.76 -17.26
N VAL A 393 18.95 -36.51 -18.01
CA VAL A 393 17.96 -37.52 -18.37
C VAL A 393 18.08 -37.79 -19.87
N PRO A 394 18.33 -39.05 -20.30
CA PRO A 394 18.31 -39.37 -21.71
C PRO A 394 16.87 -39.20 -22.24
N LEU A 395 16.74 -38.41 -23.30
CA LEU A 395 15.46 -38.15 -23.96
C LEU A 395 15.42 -38.83 -25.33
N SER A 396 14.24 -39.29 -25.72
CA SER A 396 13.92 -39.69 -27.08
C SER A 396 14.08 -38.53 -28.07
N ASP A 397 14.20 -38.82 -29.37
CA ASP A 397 14.25 -37.79 -30.40
C ASP A 397 13.06 -36.83 -30.33
N GLN A 398 11.87 -37.36 -30.02
CA GLN A 398 10.67 -36.56 -29.82
C GLN A 398 10.76 -35.68 -28.58
N GLY A 399 11.30 -36.20 -27.47
CA GLY A 399 11.56 -35.45 -26.25
C GLY A 399 12.56 -34.31 -26.48
N VAL A 400 13.63 -34.57 -27.23
CA VAL A 400 14.63 -33.55 -27.61
C VAL A 400 14.01 -32.46 -28.49
N LEU A 401 13.19 -32.82 -29.48
CA LEU A 401 12.46 -31.85 -30.31
C LEU A 401 11.52 -30.99 -29.47
N SER A 402 10.76 -31.62 -28.57
CA SER A 402 9.86 -30.93 -27.64
C SER A 402 10.59 -29.99 -26.68
N ALA A 403 11.80 -30.35 -26.24
CA ALA A 403 12.59 -29.56 -25.31
C ALA A 403 13.14 -28.26 -25.95
N LYS A 404 13.37 -28.26 -27.26
CA LYS A 404 13.92 -27.10 -27.99
C LYS A 404 12.97 -25.92 -28.04
N ASP A 405 11.69 -26.18 -28.33
CA ASP A 405 10.66 -25.15 -28.39
C ASP A 405 9.31 -25.67 -27.85
N PRO A 406 9.13 -25.70 -26.52
CA PRO A 406 7.88 -26.13 -25.94
C PRO A 406 6.73 -25.15 -26.24
N VAL A 407 7.01 -23.88 -26.55
CA VAL A 407 5.97 -22.87 -26.82
C VAL A 407 5.22 -23.16 -28.12
N ALA A 408 5.87 -23.84 -29.08
CA ALA A 408 5.21 -24.33 -30.30
C ALA A 408 4.03 -25.29 -30.02
N PHE A 409 3.98 -25.91 -28.83
CA PHE A 409 2.92 -26.83 -28.41
C PHE A 409 1.89 -26.17 -27.47
N ALA A 410 1.92 -24.84 -27.34
CA ALA A 410 1.07 -24.12 -26.42
C ALA A 410 -0.40 -24.08 -26.90
N PRO A 411 -1.39 -24.30 -26.00
CA PRO A 411 -2.81 -24.22 -26.33
C PRO A 411 -3.20 -22.85 -26.89
N GLN A 412 -4.17 -22.83 -27.80
CA GLN A 412 -4.70 -21.60 -28.38
C GLN A 412 -6.16 -21.38 -27.95
N PRO A 413 -6.58 -20.12 -27.68
CA PRO A 413 -5.77 -18.90 -27.74
C PRO A 413 -4.79 -18.75 -26.56
N MET A 414 -3.59 -18.21 -26.84
CA MET A 414 -2.59 -17.87 -25.83
C MET A 414 -2.46 -16.35 -25.65
N ASN A 415 -2.54 -15.87 -24.41
CA ASN A 415 -2.23 -14.49 -24.06
C ASN A 415 -0.69 -14.31 -23.93
N ASN A 416 -0.06 -13.95 -25.04
CA ASN A 416 1.39 -13.74 -25.11
C ASN A 416 1.87 -12.63 -24.15
N LYS A 417 1.07 -11.57 -23.94
CA LYS A 417 1.47 -10.47 -23.04
C LYS A 417 1.59 -10.95 -21.59
N ALA A 418 0.63 -11.73 -21.12
CA ALA A 418 0.67 -12.31 -19.77
C ALA A 418 1.81 -13.33 -19.64
N PHE A 419 2.06 -14.14 -20.68
CA PHE A 419 3.17 -15.10 -20.70
C PHE A 419 4.54 -14.39 -20.61
N ASP A 420 4.76 -13.38 -21.43
CA ASP A 420 6.02 -12.62 -21.48
C ASP A 420 6.26 -11.84 -20.19
N ALA A 421 5.23 -11.21 -19.64
CA ALA A 421 5.33 -10.48 -18.37
C ALA A 421 5.66 -11.41 -17.20
N PHE A 422 5.05 -12.60 -17.12
CA PHE A 422 5.39 -13.59 -16.10
C PHE A 422 6.85 -14.07 -16.25
N LYS A 423 7.29 -14.34 -17.48
CA LYS A 423 8.68 -14.72 -17.77
C LYS A 423 9.66 -13.62 -17.34
N GLN A 424 9.35 -12.37 -17.65
CA GLN A 424 10.17 -11.21 -17.28
C GLN A 424 10.30 -11.07 -15.75
N ILE A 425 9.22 -11.29 -14.99
CA ILE A 425 9.27 -11.26 -13.52
C ILE A 425 10.28 -12.27 -12.97
N LEU A 426 10.27 -13.51 -13.48
CA LEU A 426 11.20 -14.55 -13.05
C LEU A 426 12.65 -14.20 -13.43
N GLU A 427 12.88 -13.75 -14.66
CA GLU A 427 14.21 -13.40 -15.15
C GLU A 427 14.83 -12.21 -14.40
N GLU A 428 14.04 -11.15 -14.16
CA GLU A 428 14.48 -9.97 -13.42
C GLU A 428 14.68 -10.27 -11.93
N GLY A 429 13.81 -11.08 -11.34
CA GLY A 429 13.96 -11.54 -9.95
C GLY A 429 15.29 -12.26 -9.75
N ARG A 430 15.57 -13.27 -10.58
CA ARG A 430 16.82 -14.03 -10.54
C ARG A 430 18.02 -13.11 -10.75
N LYS A 431 18.02 -12.31 -11.82
CA LYS A 431 19.13 -11.38 -12.12
C LYS A 431 19.43 -10.38 -10.99
N ARG A 432 18.43 -9.95 -10.23
CA ARG A 432 18.60 -8.98 -9.12
C ARG A 432 19.17 -9.60 -7.86
N TYR A 433 18.85 -10.86 -7.59
CA TYR A 433 19.11 -11.47 -6.28
C TYR A 433 20.02 -12.69 -6.30
N THR A 434 20.40 -13.18 -7.48
CA THR A 434 21.40 -14.23 -7.66
C THR A 434 22.68 -13.66 -8.28
N THR A 435 23.81 -14.21 -7.87
CA THR A 435 25.18 -13.78 -8.12
C THR A 435 26.07 -15.01 -8.20
N GLU A 436 27.24 -14.89 -8.85
CA GLU A 436 28.23 -15.98 -8.90
C GLU A 436 28.73 -16.39 -7.50
N ASP A 437 28.71 -15.46 -6.54
CA ASP A 437 29.09 -15.69 -5.14
C ASP A 437 28.07 -16.56 -4.36
N ASP A 438 26.90 -16.85 -4.94
CA ASP A 438 25.90 -17.75 -4.34
C ASP A 438 26.34 -19.21 -4.29
N ILE A 439 27.35 -19.59 -5.07
CA ILE A 439 27.89 -20.93 -5.13
C ILE A 439 29.11 -21.00 -4.21
N GLY A 440 28.95 -21.64 -3.04
CA GLY A 440 30.06 -21.86 -2.13
C GLY A 440 31.02 -22.95 -2.61
N THR A 441 32.29 -22.81 -2.22
CA THR A 441 33.46 -23.71 -2.45
C THR A 441 33.87 -24.02 -3.91
N VAL A 442 33.13 -23.59 -4.93
CA VAL A 442 33.58 -23.76 -6.33
C VAL A 442 34.76 -22.82 -6.63
N PRO A 443 35.91 -23.32 -7.12
CA PRO A 443 37.06 -22.48 -7.41
C PRO A 443 36.74 -21.39 -8.45
N ARG A 444 37.17 -20.15 -8.17
CA ARG A 444 37.05 -18.98 -9.06
C ARG A 444 37.59 -19.18 -10.48
N SER A 445 38.37 -20.24 -10.71
CA SER A 445 38.99 -20.56 -12.00
C SER A 445 38.14 -21.47 -12.91
N THR A 446 36.86 -21.69 -12.59
CA THR A 446 36.01 -22.55 -13.44
C THR A 446 35.53 -21.74 -14.65
N PRO A 447 35.97 -22.04 -15.90
CA PRO A 447 35.92 -21.07 -17.00
C PRO A 447 34.54 -20.74 -17.59
N HIS A 448 33.42 -21.17 -17.00
CA HIS A 448 32.09 -21.02 -17.59
C HIS A 448 30.93 -20.73 -16.60
N LEU A 449 31.19 -20.25 -15.38
CA LEU A 449 30.06 -19.85 -14.51
C LEU A 449 29.32 -18.66 -15.13
N GLN A 450 28.05 -18.84 -15.44
CA GLN A 450 27.15 -17.74 -15.79
C GLN A 450 26.23 -17.48 -14.59
N PHE A 451 25.58 -16.31 -14.54
CA PHE A 451 24.51 -15.98 -13.57
C PHE A 451 23.43 -17.08 -13.42
N ALA A 452 23.35 -18.01 -14.38
CA ALA A 452 22.50 -19.19 -14.40
C ALA A 452 22.95 -20.36 -13.48
N ASP A 453 24.02 -20.25 -12.69
CA ASP A 453 24.51 -21.38 -11.88
C ASP A 453 24.19 -21.30 -10.38
N SER A 454 23.59 -20.20 -9.90
CA SER A 454 23.17 -20.06 -8.50
C SER A 454 22.09 -21.09 -8.14
N PRO A 455 22.11 -21.68 -6.93
CA PRO A 455 21.08 -22.62 -6.51
C PRO A 455 19.68 -22.01 -6.50
N VAL A 456 18.77 -22.58 -7.31
CA VAL A 456 17.38 -22.16 -7.37
C VAL A 456 16.44 -23.34 -7.17
N LEU A 457 15.46 -23.20 -6.27
CA LEU A 457 14.28 -24.05 -6.28
C LEU A 457 13.29 -23.49 -7.30
N ASP A 458 13.27 -24.09 -8.49
CA ASP A 458 12.45 -23.65 -9.63
C ASP A 458 10.99 -24.08 -9.49
N LEU A 459 10.74 -25.23 -8.87
CA LEU A 459 9.40 -25.71 -8.59
C LEU A 459 9.38 -26.70 -7.43
N LEU A 460 8.35 -26.58 -6.60
CA LEU A 460 7.89 -27.63 -5.70
C LEU A 460 6.38 -27.79 -5.85
N ALA A 461 5.92 -29.00 -6.19
CA ALA A 461 4.50 -29.29 -6.35
C ALA A 461 4.14 -30.61 -5.66
N THR A 462 3.03 -30.62 -4.92
CA THR A 462 2.46 -31.79 -4.26
C THR A 462 0.96 -31.80 -4.50
N LEU A 463 0.44 -32.94 -4.97
CA LEU A 463 -0.98 -33.14 -5.21
C LEU A 463 -1.81 -32.74 -3.97
N PRO A 464 -2.97 -32.07 -4.15
CA PRO A 464 -3.77 -31.54 -3.05
C PRO A 464 -4.04 -32.55 -1.93
N ASP A 465 -4.44 -33.78 -2.28
CA ASP A 465 -4.79 -34.84 -1.32
C ASP A 465 -3.58 -35.36 -0.50
N TYR A 466 -2.37 -35.09 -0.97
CA TYR A 466 -1.12 -35.51 -0.34
C TYR A 466 -0.36 -34.35 0.34
N GLN A 467 -0.95 -33.15 0.38
CA GLN A 467 -0.39 -32.01 1.11
C GLN A 467 -0.47 -32.23 2.63
N GLY A 468 0.44 -31.61 3.38
CA GLY A 468 0.52 -31.79 4.84
C GLY A 468 1.12 -33.13 5.32
N GLN A 469 1.40 -34.07 4.41
CA GLN A 469 1.95 -35.40 4.75
C GLN A 469 3.50 -35.47 4.74
N GLY A 470 4.17 -34.33 4.57
CA GLY A 470 5.64 -34.24 4.64
C GLY A 470 6.40 -34.55 3.35
N TYR A 471 5.74 -34.87 2.24
CA TYR A 471 6.38 -35.11 0.94
C TYR A 471 7.15 -33.88 0.41
N GLY A 472 6.51 -32.71 0.37
CA GLY A 472 7.18 -31.47 -0.04
C GLY A 472 8.32 -31.06 0.91
N THR A 473 8.16 -31.32 2.20
CA THR A 473 9.23 -31.14 3.19
C THR A 473 10.45 -32.03 2.90
N ALA A 474 10.23 -33.28 2.49
CA ALA A 474 11.33 -34.17 2.14
C ALA A 474 12.13 -33.66 0.94
N MET A 475 11.45 -33.13 -0.08
CA MET A 475 12.09 -32.49 -1.25
C MET A 475 12.90 -31.26 -0.85
N LEU A 476 12.39 -30.43 0.05
CA LEU A 476 13.12 -29.27 0.56
C LEU A 476 14.39 -29.66 1.29
N LYS A 477 14.30 -30.62 2.22
CA LYS A 477 15.46 -31.10 2.98
C LYS A 477 16.56 -31.62 2.06
N TRP A 478 16.21 -32.36 1.01
CA TRP A 478 17.18 -32.83 0.04
C TRP A 478 17.98 -31.70 -0.61
N GLY A 479 17.33 -30.60 -1.02
CA GLY A 479 18.01 -29.46 -1.64
C GLY A 479 18.82 -28.65 -0.63
N ILE A 480 18.27 -28.46 0.57
CA ILE A 480 18.92 -27.77 1.69
C ILE A 480 20.20 -28.47 2.10
N GLU A 481 20.16 -29.79 2.34
CA GLU A 481 21.33 -30.57 2.77
C GLU A 481 22.51 -30.41 1.81
N LYS A 482 22.22 -30.36 0.50
CA LYS A 482 23.26 -30.16 -0.52
C LYS A 482 23.79 -28.73 -0.54
N ALA A 483 22.90 -27.73 -0.46
CA ALA A 483 23.31 -26.33 -0.45
C ALA A 483 24.12 -25.98 0.81
N ASP A 484 23.71 -26.48 1.98
CA ASP A 484 24.44 -26.30 3.23
C ASP A 484 25.82 -26.95 3.18
N ALA A 485 25.91 -28.20 2.68
CA ALA A 485 27.20 -28.87 2.49
C ALA A 485 28.15 -28.12 1.56
N ALA A 486 27.60 -27.43 0.55
CA ALA A 486 28.35 -26.59 -0.38
C ALA A 486 28.55 -25.15 0.10
N LYS A 487 27.93 -24.74 1.22
CA LYS A 487 27.88 -23.35 1.71
C LYS A 487 27.30 -22.38 0.68
N SER A 488 26.24 -22.80 0.02
CA SER A 488 25.57 -22.03 -1.03
C SER A 488 24.24 -21.46 -0.56
N ARG A 489 23.90 -20.26 -1.05
CA ARG A 489 22.57 -19.67 -0.83
C ARG A 489 21.58 -20.25 -1.82
N ILE A 490 20.30 -20.33 -1.44
CA ILE A 490 19.23 -20.85 -2.31
C ILE A 490 18.19 -19.77 -2.54
N TYR A 491 17.92 -19.46 -3.80
CA TYR A 491 16.87 -18.54 -4.21
C TYR A 491 15.61 -19.29 -4.67
N LEU A 492 14.44 -18.68 -4.51
CA LEU A 492 13.17 -19.19 -5.06
C LEU A 492 12.13 -18.08 -5.25
N GLU A 493 11.14 -18.37 -6.09
CA GLU A 493 9.91 -17.61 -6.23
C GLU A 493 8.73 -18.41 -5.65
N ALA A 494 8.16 -17.94 -4.55
CA ALA A 494 7.08 -18.62 -3.83
C ALA A 494 5.70 -18.07 -4.21
N THR A 495 4.71 -18.96 -4.30
CA THR A 495 3.31 -18.55 -4.18
C THR A 495 3.00 -18.17 -2.71
N PRO A 496 1.98 -17.34 -2.44
CA PRO A 496 1.58 -16.97 -1.08
C PRO A 496 1.34 -18.19 -0.18
N GLU A 497 0.80 -19.28 -0.73
CA GLU A 497 0.50 -20.51 0.00
C GLU A 497 1.78 -21.30 0.35
N GLY A 498 2.84 -21.18 -0.46
CA GLY A 498 4.13 -21.80 -0.22
C GLY A 498 5.02 -21.04 0.77
N VAL A 499 4.81 -19.73 0.94
CA VAL A 499 5.63 -18.88 1.83
C VAL A 499 5.83 -19.47 3.24
N PRO A 500 4.78 -19.94 3.95
CA PRO A 500 4.94 -20.43 5.31
C PRO A 500 5.90 -21.62 5.43
N VAL A 501 5.91 -22.53 4.43
CA VAL A 501 6.83 -23.67 4.47
C VAL A 501 8.27 -23.24 4.21
N TYR A 502 8.51 -22.29 3.31
CA TYR A 502 9.87 -21.81 3.04
C TYR A 502 10.45 -21.04 4.23
N LEU A 503 9.65 -20.19 4.88
CA LEU A 503 10.05 -19.49 6.12
C LEU A 503 10.47 -20.47 7.21
N LYS A 504 9.74 -21.58 7.38
CA LYS A 504 10.07 -22.64 8.36
C LYS A 504 11.47 -23.25 8.15
N TYR A 505 11.96 -23.25 6.91
CA TYR A 505 13.27 -23.83 6.56
C TYR A 505 14.38 -22.80 6.34
N GLY A 506 14.17 -21.54 6.77
CA GLY A 506 15.22 -20.52 6.80
C GLY A 506 15.29 -19.63 5.56
N TRP A 507 14.34 -19.71 4.64
CA TRP A 507 14.19 -18.67 3.62
C TRP A 507 13.69 -17.37 4.26
N ARG A 508 14.18 -16.24 3.75
CA ARG A 508 13.73 -14.89 4.10
C ARG A 508 13.15 -14.19 2.87
N HIS A 509 12.16 -13.33 3.10
CA HIS A 509 11.56 -12.51 2.05
C HIS A 509 12.53 -11.43 1.55
N LEU A 510 12.66 -11.33 0.24
CA LEU A 510 13.34 -10.24 -0.45
C LEU A 510 12.34 -9.21 -0.94
N GLU A 511 11.37 -9.65 -1.75
CA GLU A 511 10.45 -8.79 -2.47
C GLU A 511 9.11 -9.50 -2.68
N GLU A 512 8.03 -8.73 -2.73
CA GLU A 512 6.72 -9.18 -3.20
C GLU A 512 6.48 -8.53 -4.57
N VAL A 513 6.24 -9.36 -5.58
CA VAL A 513 5.95 -8.92 -6.94
C VAL A 513 4.51 -9.26 -7.24
N THR A 514 3.71 -8.24 -7.51
CA THR A 514 2.31 -8.38 -7.91
C THR A 514 2.20 -8.17 -9.42
N MET A 515 1.67 -9.17 -10.12
CA MET A 515 1.37 -9.11 -11.54
C MET A 515 -0.11 -8.77 -11.71
N SER A 516 -0.39 -7.57 -12.24
CA SER A 516 -1.74 -7.19 -12.67
C SER A 516 -2.00 -7.74 -14.06
N TYR A 517 -2.96 -8.64 -14.20
CA TYR A 517 -3.35 -9.17 -15.51
C TYR A 517 -4.14 -8.15 -16.34
N ASP A 518 -4.75 -7.14 -15.71
CA ASP A 518 -5.46 -6.06 -16.40
C ASP A 518 -4.52 -5.31 -17.37
N ASP A 519 -3.25 -5.14 -16.99
CA ASP A 519 -2.20 -4.51 -17.80
C ASP A 519 -1.79 -5.37 -19.02
N HIS A 520 -2.14 -6.65 -19.01
CA HIS A 520 -1.75 -7.65 -19.98
C HIS A 520 -2.95 -8.27 -20.71
N GLY A 521 -4.13 -7.65 -20.66
CA GLY A 521 -5.33 -8.13 -21.36
C GLY A 521 -5.98 -9.36 -20.73
N GLY A 522 -5.69 -9.64 -19.47
CA GLY A 522 -6.38 -10.57 -18.60
C GLY A 522 -7.21 -9.83 -17.53
N VAL A 523 -7.62 -10.55 -16.48
CA VAL A 523 -8.39 -9.98 -15.37
C VAL A 523 -7.83 -10.40 -14.01
N GLY A 524 -7.67 -9.42 -13.12
CA GLY A 524 -7.27 -9.64 -11.73
C GLY A 524 -5.77 -9.51 -11.51
N GLU A 525 -5.30 -9.90 -10.33
CA GLU A 525 -3.89 -9.80 -9.96
C GLU A 525 -3.43 -11.04 -9.20
N GLU A 526 -2.14 -11.37 -9.34
CA GLU A 526 -1.54 -12.48 -8.62
C GLU A 526 -0.15 -12.07 -8.08
N SER A 527 0.13 -12.45 -6.84
CA SER A 527 1.38 -12.11 -6.17
C SER A 527 2.33 -13.32 -6.05
N PHE A 528 3.62 -13.02 -6.15
CA PHE A 528 4.75 -13.92 -5.98
C PHE A 528 5.75 -13.32 -4.99
N TYR A 529 6.35 -14.16 -4.16
CA TYR A 529 7.32 -13.74 -3.15
C TYR A 529 8.70 -14.24 -3.54
N LEU A 530 9.62 -13.31 -3.79
CA LEU A 530 11.02 -13.63 -4.04
C LEU A 530 11.68 -13.88 -2.67
N MET A 531 12.34 -15.02 -2.52
CA MET A 531 12.91 -15.45 -1.25
C MET A 531 14.31 -16.00 -1.44
N ILE A 532 15.15 -15.83 -0.42
CA ILE A 532 16.50 -16.40 -0.40
C ILE A 532 16.78 -17.06 0.94
N ARG A 533 17.56 -18.13 0.95
CA ARG A 533 18.04 -18.80 2.15
C ARG A 533 19.56 -18.76 2.17
N ASP A 534 20.10 -18.35 3.31
CA ASP A 534 21.53 -18.44 3.60
C ASP A 534 21.87 -19.84 4.14
N PRO A 535 23.06 -20.42 3.83
CA PRO A 535 23.45 -21.73 4.33
C PRO A 535 23.70 -21.71 5.84
N ILE A 536 23.46 -22.84 6.51
CA ILE A 536 23.82 -23.00 7.93
C ILE A 536 25.31 -23.38 8.01
N LEU A 537 26.09 -22.60 8.77
CA LEU A 537 27.55 -22.72 8.90
C LEU A 537 28.02 -23.90 9.74
#